data_AF-A0AAN6HIA1-F1
#
_entry.id   AF-A0AAN6HIA1-F1
#
_cell.length_a   1.000
_cell.length_b   1.000
_cell.length_c   1.000
_cell.angle_alpha   90.00
_cell.angle_beta   90.00
_cell.angle_gamma   90.00
#
_symmetry.space_group_name_H-M   'P 1'
#
loop_
_entity.id
_entity.type
_entity.pdbx_description
1 polymer ?
#
loop_
_entity_poly.entity_id
_entity_poly.type
_entity_poly.pdbx_seq_one_letter_code
_entity_poly.pdbx_strand_id
1 'polypeptide(L)'
;MAHNTVCGSMAIGRPTRQEDFRHEPPVISLAGEHYFFSGPIRSYGRVHELASKATNIDLDHEYGGKSSEYIILGPDKRFFRCTRSWTGQVAARSTGDFEDYEEIGDLFSENDVERPLFLYFGPNRTFYTRIADGTEKWKLSHDIIHNGLQTTAYATVSGVKSLWLGVSCAWVAQYRDDRFQFDLKGQYAGLEDTLRKKQEEEVCIAALALNVTDGSSYACVFEDGTKKYEAGSAGFDGKEFERWCDENFKYPQRAKKITHTQDVINFKTMASTKTLFQLTTQPTWFENIAIKSNGTILTTRLDVPEVWAIDPETSSGFQILRVPLPEETPNQALTGICYLKPDVFAIGAGSFDLLGGAKPKHGSWSIWLADLTTEQPKVTKVADMPVIDMINGITAWDDNTVLVTDCLNGKVYKLDVEMGSYNLALEDETMTIPADAPFQVGINGIKVHRTSEQTYIYYTTTTRFSMYRVPVTQQLQAAGPVETLTSGVIGDDFAVTRDGTVYLCTNVSNTVTQVPAAGGAAVRVAGDEKTLVLAGATACVLSEDEKILYVATSGANAMPVDGETEPAKIVQVNLH
;
A
#
# COMPACT_ATOMS: atom_id res chain seq x y z
N MET A 1 38.70 37.80 5.51
CA MET A 1 38.34 37.51 4.10
C MET A 1 39.39 36.53 3.61
N ALA A 2 39.09 35.23 3.44
CA ALA A 2 38.09 34.57 2.58
C ALA A 2 38.79 34.04 1.31
N HIS A 3 38.68 32.73 1.06
CA HIS A 3 39.39 32.01 0.01
C HIS A 3 38.45 30.96 -0.61
N ASN A 4 38.25 31.07 -1.93
CA ASN A 4 37.76 30.01 -2.85
C ASN A 4 36.32 29.48 -2.55
N THR A 5 35.59 28.79 -3.43
CA THR A 5 35.95 28.12 -4.71
C THR A 5 34.85 28.33 -5.78
N VAL A 6 35.08 27.87 -7.01
CA VAL A 6 34.28 28.18 -8.22
C VAL A 6 33.36 27.04 -8.65
N CYS A 7 32.12 27.37 -9.01
CA CYS A 7 31.35 26.82 -10.15
C CYS A 7 30.21 27.80 -10.51
N GLY A 8 29.71 27.86 -11.75
CA GLY A 8 30.09 27.08 -12.94
C GLY A 8 28.90 26.86 -13.87
N SER A 9 28.29 27.91 -14.42
CA SER A 9 27.08 27.80 -15.23
C SER A 9 27.33 27.30 -16.65
N MET A 10 26.53 26.32 -17.09
CA MET A 10 26.31 26.00 -18.51
C MET A 10 24.81 25.87 -18.79
N ALA A 11 24.44 25.98 -20.06
CA ALA A 11 23.13 26.47 -20.48
C ALA A 11 22.14 25.40 -20.96
N ILE A 12 20.86 25.76 -20.94
CA ILE A 12 19.74 25.00 -21.49
C ILE A 12 19.98 24.71 -22.99
N GLY A 13 20.06 23.43 -23.36
CA GLY A 13 20.11 22.99 -24.75
C GLY A 13 18.72 22.97 -25.39
N ARG A 14 18.57 23.59 -26.58
CA ARG A 14 17.45 23.29 -27.49
C ARG A 14 17.88 22.17 -28.45
N PRO A 15 17.11 21.09 -28.61
CA PRO A 15 17.41 20.06 -29.61
C PRO A 15 17.15 20.58 -31.03
N THR A 16 17.98 20.16 -32.00
CA THR A 16 18.00 20.72 -33.37
C THR A 16 18.16 19.67 -34.48
N ARG A 17 17.36 18.60 -34.45
CA ARG A 17 16.91 17.82 -35.61
C ARG A 17 15.72 16.94 -35.21
N GLN A 18 14.87 16.57 -36.18
CA GLN A 18 13.85 15.55 -35.94
C GLN A 18 14.54 14.18 -35.81
N GLU A 19 14.28 13.47 -34.72
CA GLU A 19 14.78 12.10 -34.49
C GLU A 19 13.94 11.08 -35.27
N ASP A 20 14.55 9.96 -35.66
CA ASP A 20 13.92 8.88 -36.46
C ASP A 20 13.96 7.57 -35.66
N PHE A 21 12.82 7.20 -35.07
CA PHE A 21 12.71 6.12 -34.08
C PHE A 21 12.67 4.71 -34.69
N ARG A 22 12.76 4.56 -36.03
CA ARG A 22 12.72 3.27 -36.75
C ARG A 22 13.87 2.30 -36.43
N HIS A 23 14.82 2.71 -35.59
CA HIS A 23 15.93 1.90 -35.11
C HIS A 23 15.64 1.18 -33.77
N GLU A 24 14.57 1.55 -33.06
CA GLU A 24 14.25 0.99 -31.74
C GLU A 24 13.57 -0.41 -31.83
N PRO A 25 13.79 -1.31 -30.84
CA PRO A 25 13.27 -2.67 -30.90
C PRO A 25 11.76 -2.74 -30.61
N PRO A 26 11.02 -3.61 -31.32
CA PRO A 26 9.58 -3.74 -31.19
C PRO A 26 9.17 -4.43 -29.88
N VAL A 27 7.98 -4.13 -29.40
CA VAL A 27 7.44 -4.59 -28.11
C VAL A 27 6.06 -5.21 -28.31
N ILE A 28 5.77 -6.29 -27.60
CA ILE A 28 4.46 -6.93 -27.49
C ILE A 28 4.10 -7.15 -26.02
N SER A 29 2.83 -6.98 -25.68
CA SER A 29 2.26 -7.43 -24.41
C SER A 29 0.86 -8.03 -24.61
N LEU A 30 0.48 -8.96 -23.73
CA LEU A 30 -0.71 -9.81 -23.78
C LEU A 30 -1.37 -9.87 -22.39
N ALA A 31 -2.66 -9.53 -22.27
CA ALA A 31 -3.42 -9.53 -21.02
C ALA A 31 -4.91 -9.86 -21.24
N GLY A 32 -5.28 -11.13 -21.10
CA GLY A 32 -6.60 -11.65 -21.45
C GLY A 32 -6.84 -11.52 -22.94
N GLU A 33 -8.05 -11.11 -23.34
CA GLU A 33 -8.37 -10.80 -24.73
C GLU A 33 -7.67 -9.52 -25.26
N HIS A 34 -6.94 -8.79 -24.40
CA HIS A 34 -6.27 -7.55 -24.74
C HIS A 34 -4.81 -7.78 -25.14
N TYR A 35 -4.34 -6.98 -26.08
CA TYR A 35 -2.96 -7.01 -26.56
C TYR A 35 -2.50 -5.60 -26.97
N PHE A 36 -1.19 -5.39 -26.96
CA PHE A 36 -0.56 -4.24 -27.59
C PHE A 36 0.72 -4.63 -28.32
N PHE A 37 0.96 -3.96 -29.43
CA PHE A 37 2.17 -4.03 -30.23
C PHE A 37 2.68 -2.60 -30.51
N SER A 38 3.96 -2.35 -30.23
CA SER A 38 4.68 -1.17 -30.70
C SER A 38 5.80 -1.63 -31.64
N GLY A 39 5.71 -1.25 -32.91
CA GLY A 39 6.72 -1.56 -33.92
C GLY A 39 7.30 -0.28 -34.54
N PRO A 40 8.46 -0.39 -35.23
CA PRO A 40 9.19 0.77 -35.73
C PRO A 40 8.40 1.63 -36.76
N ILE A 41 7.34 1.09 -37.36
CA ILE A 41 6.51 1.81 -38.36
C ILE A 41 5.16 2.25 -37.77
N ARG A 42 4.54 1.43 -36.91
CA ARG A 42 3.22 1.67 -36.33
C ARG A 42 3.02 0.95 -35.00
N SER A 43 2.12 1.47 -34.17
CA SER A 43 1.67 0.85 -32.92
C SER A 43 0.17 0.58 -32.98
N TYR A 44 -0.31 -0.53 -32.41
CA TYR A 44 -1.73 -0.89 -32.38
C TYR A 44 -2.02 -1.92 -31.27
N GLY A 45 -3.29 -2.07 -30.91
CA GLY A 45 -3.69 -3.09 -29.93
C GLY A 45 -5.14 -2.96 -29.46
N ARG A 46 -5.76 -4.10 -29.12
CA ARG A 46 -7.02 -4.15 -28.38
C ARG A 46 -6.74 -3.86 -26.90
N VAL A 47 -6.24 -2.66 -26.59
CA VAL A 47 -5.89 -2.26 -25.22
C VAL A 47 -7.11 -2.07 -24.33
N HIS A 48 -6.89 -1.91 -23.03
CA HIS A 48 -7.97 -1.62 -22.08
C HIS A 48 -8.44 -0.17 -22.20
N GLU A 49 -9.68 0.10 -21.76
CA GLU A 49 -10.31 1.42 -21.83
C GLU A 49 -9.44 2.53 -21.19
N LEU A 50 -8.81 2.26 -20.04
CA LEU A 50 -7.88 3.14 -19.35
C LEU A 50 -6.71 3.60 -20.26
N ALA A 51 -6.09 2.67 -20.99
CA ALA A 51 -5.02 2.99 -21.94
C ALA A 51 -5.49 3.86 -23.11
N SER A 52 -6.73 3.65 -23.58
CA SER A 52 -7.30 4.37 -24.73
C SER A 52 -7.74 5.81 -24.45
N LYS A 53 -8.02 6.17 -23.19
CA LYS A 53 -8.68 7.45 -22.86
C LYS A 53 -7.81 8.71 -22.98
N ALA A 54 -6.48 8.58 -22.99
CA ALA A 54 -5.61 9.70 -23.34
C ALA A 54 -5.70 10.01 -24.85
N THR A 55 -6.20 11.22 -25.13
CA THR A 55 -6.96 11.65 -26.34
C THR A 55 -6.24 11.64 -27.69
N ASN A 56 -4.99 11.18 -27.74
CA ASN A 56 -4.18 11.01 -28.94
C ASN A 56 -3.21 9.83 -28.71
N ILE A 57 -3.65 8.58 -28.92
CA ILE A 57 -2.72 7.52 -29.33
C ILE A 57 -2.53 7.72 -30.83
N ASP A 58 -1.32 8.06 -31.27
CA ASP A 58 -1.03 8.10 -32.71
C ASP A 58 -0.63 6.70 -33.18
N LEU A 59 -1.40 6.18 -34.14
CA LEU A 59 -1.22 4.83 -34.66
C LEU A 59 -0.21 4.80 -35.83
N ASP A 60 0.22 5.96 -36.34
CA ASP A 60 1.18 6.05 -37.46
C ASP A 60 2.36 6.99 -37.21
N HIS A 61 3.57 6.42 -37.24
CA HIS A 61 4.81 7.16 -36.99
C HIS A 61 5.40 7.83 -38.24
N GLU A 62 4.80 7.67 -39.43
CA GLU A 62 5.40 8.05 -40.72
C GLU A 62 4.83 9.33 -41.37
N TYR A 63 3.77 9.93 -40.81
CA TYR A 63 3.17 11.19 -41.31
C TYR A 63 3.34 12.43 -40.43
N GLY A 64 4.09 12.33 -39.32
CA GLY A 64 4.39 13.47 -38.45
C GLY A 64 3.56 13.52 -37.18
N GLY A 65 3.10 12.36 -36.69
CA GLY A 65 2.67 12.20 -35.31
C GLY A 65 3.74 12.73 -34.35
N LYS A 66 3.33 13.46 -33.31
CA LYS A 66 4.27 14.26 -32.50
C LYS A 66 5.12 13.43 -31.54
N SER A 67 4.80 12.15 -31.36
CA SER A 67 5.47 11.26 -30.42
C SER A 67 5.26 9.77 -30.72
N SER A 68 6.30 8.96 -30.52
CA SER A 68 6.22 7.50 -30.49
C SER A 68 5.66 6.99 -29.15
N GLU A 69 4.95 5.87 -29.15
CA GLU A 69 4.39 5.28 -27.92
C GLU A 69 4.64 3.78 -27.75
N TYR A 70 4.89 3.41 -26.49
CA TYR A 70 5.19 2.05 -26.04
C TYR A 70 4.26 1.75 -24.86
N ILE A 71 3.54 0.63 -24.92
CA ILE A 71 2.64 0.18 -23.86
C ILE A 71 2.96 -1.25 -23.46
N ILE A 72 3.12 -1.47 -22.15
CA ILE A 72 3.21 -2.80 -21.54
C ILE A 72 1.90 -3.04 -20.83
N LEU A 73 1.04 -3.93 -21.34
CA LEU A 73 -0.17 -4.34 -20.62
C LEU A 73 0.20 -5.23 -19.42
N GLY A 74 -0.62 -5.16 -18.38
CA GLY A 74 -0.66 -6.11 -17.27
C GLY A 74 -2.09 -6.65 -17.09
N PRO A 75 -2.33 -7.50 -16.08
CA PRO A 75 -3.68 -7.95 -15.74
C PRO A 75 -4.59 -6.79 -15.29
N ASP A 76 -5.88 -7.08 -15.17
CA ASP A 76 -6.86 -6.22 -14.47
C ASP A 76 -6.96 -4.78 -15.01
N LYS A 77 -6.74 -4.64 -16.32
CA LYS A 77 -6.74 -3.39 -17.09
C LYS A 77 -5.59 -2.41 -16.82
N ARG A 78 -4.57 -2.81 -16.05
CA ARG A 78 -3.35 -2.02 -15.78
C ARG A 78 -2.39 -2.06 -16.97
N PHE A 79 -1.56 -1.02 -17.12
CA PHE A 79 -0.56 -0.93 -18.19
C PHE A 79 0.45 0.19 -17.90
N PHE A 80 1.65 0.12 -18.50
CA PHE A 80 2.55 1.28 -18.62
C PHE A 80 2.43 1.93 -19.97
N ARG A 81 2.60 3.26 -20.03
CA ARG A 81 2.65 4.05 -21.26
C ARG A 81 3.81 5.04 -21.19
N CYS A 82 4.64 5.05 -22.22
CA CYS A 82 5.69 6.06 -22.40
C CYS A 82 5.56 6.68 -23.79
N THR A 83 5.70 8.01 -23.86
CA THR A 83 5.38 8.85 -25.01
C THR A 83 6.61 9.71 -25.34
N ARG A 84 7.40 9.31 -26.36
CA ARG A 84 8.65 9.99 -26.77
C ARG A 84 8.38 11.03 -27.86
N SER A 85 8.46 12.32 -27.54
CA SER A 85 8.16 13.39 -28.51
C SER A 85 9.32 13.74 -29.46
N TRP A 86 8.97 14.18 -30.66
CA TRP A 86 9.93 14.58 -31.72
C TRP A 86 10.74 15.85 -31.37
N THR A 87 10.42 16.52 -30.26
CA THR A 87 11.19 17.63 -29.69
C THR A 87 12.19 17.16 -28.62
N GLY A 88 12.53 15.87 -28.59
CA GLY A 88 13.54 15.30 -27.68
C GLY A 88 13.09 15.19 -26.21
N GLN A 89 11.81 15.45 -25.91
CA GLN A 89 11.25 15.26 -24.58
C GLN A 89 10.49 13.95 -24.53
N VAL A 90 10.95 12.99 -23.72
CA VAL A 90 10.19 11.80 -23.36
C VAL A 90 9.32 12.12 -22.17
N ALA A 91 8.03 11.84 -22.28
CA ALA A 91 7.12 11.81 -21.16
C ALA A 91 6.78 10.35 -20.86
N ALA A 92 7.41 9.80 -19.81
CA ALA A 92 6.82 8.65 -19.14
C ALA A 92 5.44 9.10 -18.62
N ARG A 93 4.38 8.39 -19.00
CA ARG A 93 3.01 8.75 -18.64
C ARG A 93 2.38 7.61 -17.87
N SER A 94 2.72 7.58 -16.58
CA SER A 94 1.96 6.85 -15.59
C SER A 94 0.55 7.46 -15.45
N THR A 95 -0.40 6.95 -16.25
CA THR A 95 -1.83 7.02 -15.91
C THR A 95 -2.03 6.34 -14.57
N GLY A 96 -2.76 6.93 -13.61
CA GLY A 96 -2.71 6.58 -12.17
C GLY A 96 -2.87 5.09 -11.78
N ASP A 97 -3.35 4.23 -12.67
CA ASP A 97 -3.58 2.78 -12.50
C ASP A 97 -2.30 1.92 -12.25
N PHE A 98 -1.19 2.54 -11.82
CA PHE A 98 -0.01 1.90 -11.20
C PHE A 98 -0.05 1.92 -9.68
N GLU A 99 -1.10 2.45 -9.06
CA GLU A 99 -1.32 2.38 -7.60
C GLU A 99 -1.32 0.93 -7.05
N ASP A 100 -1.27 -0.09 -7.92
CA ASP A 100 -1.05 -1.50 -7.57
C ASP A 100 0.33 -2.09 -7.97
N TYR A 101 1.18 -1.31 -8.65
CA TYR A 101 2.60 -1.57 -8.96
C TYR A 101 3.46 -0.39 -8.48
N GLU A 102 3.17 0.11 -7.28
CA GLU A 102 3.58 1.45 -6.77
C GLU A 102 5.06 1.78 -6.99
N GLU A 103 5.94 0.80 -6.76
CA GLU A 103 7.40 0.89 -6.95
C GLU A 103 7.84 1.30 -8.37
N ILE A 104 6.97 1.16 -9.38
CA ILE A 104 7.20 1.63 -10.75
C ILE A 104 6.76 3.08 -10.99
N GLY A 105 5.76 3.59 -10.25
CA GLY A 105 5.40 5.01 -10.32
C GLY A 105 6.56 5.91 -9.90
N ASP A 106 7.20 5.55 -8.79
CA ASP A 106 8.35 6.24 -8.20
C ASP A 106 9.70 5.94 -8.88
N LEU A 107 9.72 5.16 -9.96
CA LEU A 107 10.95 4.80 -10.70
C LEU A 107 11.28 5.71 -11.87
N PHE A 108 10.34 6.54 -12.32
CA PHE A 108 10.50 7.36 -13.52
C PHE A 108 10.09 8.81 -13.22
N SER A 109 11.07 9.62 -12.83
CA SER A 109 10.88 11.06 -12.64
C SER A 109 10.82 11.80 -13.98
N GLU A 110 10.52 13.11 -13.93
CA GLU A 110 10.62 14.02 -15.07
C GLU A 110 12.03 14.09 -15.71
N ASN A 111 13.06 13.55 -15.03
CA ASN A 111 14.45 13.51 -15.49
C ASN A 111 14.89 12.12 -15.97
N ASP A 112 14.09 11.07 -15.77
CA ASP A 112 14.35 9.71 -16.27
C ASP A 112 13.85 9.57 -17.73
N VAL A 113 14.34 10.48 -18.58
CA VAL A 113 13.84 10.79 -19.94
C VAL A 113 14.23 9.72 -20.97
N GLU A 114 14.61 8.51 -20.56
CA GLU A 114 14.83 7.38 -21.48
C GLU A 114 13.98 6.16 -21.10
N ARG A 115 13.27 5.65 -22.11
CA ARG A 115 12.48 4.41 -22.11
C ARG A 115 13.23 3.31 -21.33
N PRO A 116 12.62 2.68 -20.28
CA PRO A 116 13.29 1.62 -19.56
C PRO A 116 13.73 0.52 -20.52
N LEU A 117 15.00 0.11 -20.40
CA LEU A 117 15.63 -0.88 -21.29
C LEU A 117 14.86 -2.20 -21.32
N PHE A 118 14.22 -2.52 -20.20
CA PHE A 118 13.25 -3.59 -20.08
C PHE A 118 12.26 -3.25 -18.97
N LEU A 119 10.96 -3.50 -19.17
CA LEU A 119 9.89 -3.35 -18.20
C LEU A 119 8.80 -4.40 -18.47
N TYR A 120 8.33 -5.09 -17.43
CA TYR A 120 7.34 -6.15 -17.53
C TYR A 120 6.39 -6.18 -16.31
N PHE A 121 5.09 -6.44 -16.54
CA PHE A 121 4.07 -6.68 -15.50
C PHE A 121 3.56 -8.11 -15.55
N GLY A 122 3.77 -8.87 -14.48
CA GLY A 122 3.22 -10.20 -14.28
C GLY A 122 2.07 -10.20 -13.28
N PRO A 123 1.28 -11.29 -13.23
CA PRO A 123 0.17 -11.40 -12.29
C PRO A 123 0.64 -11.35 -10.84
N ASN A 124 -0.32 -11.13 -9.93
CA ASN A 124 -0.08 -10.95 -8.49
C ASN A 124 0.86 -9.77 -8.15
N ARG A 125 0.72 -8.65 -8.90
CA ARG A 125 1.54 -7.43 -8.75
C ARG A 125 3.04 -7.65 -8.97
N THR A 126 3.43 -8.73 -9.64
CA THR A 126 4.85 -9.01 -9.91
C THR A 126 5.37 -8.14 -11.05
N PHE A 127 6.57 -7.58 -10.92
CA PHE A 127 7.18 -6.80 -12.00
C PHE A 127 8.69 -6.94 -11.99
N TYR A 128 9.31 -6.59 -13.11
CA TYR A 128 10.74 -6.38 -13.21
C TYR A 128 11.02 -5.24 -14.20
N THR A 129 11.94 -4.35 -13.84
CA THR A 129 12.33 -3.22 -14.69
C THR A 129 13.79 -2.81 -14.47
N ARG A 130 14.38 -2.16 -15.48
CA ARG A 130 15.72 -1.54 -15.40
C ARG A 130 15.66 -0.09 -15.87
N ILE A 131 16.12 0.83 -15.03
CA ILE A 131 16.22 2.26 -15.33
C ILE A 131 17.56 2.63 -16.00
N ALA A 132 17.67 3.87 -16.46
CA ALA A 132 18.72 4.31 -17.40
C ALA A 132 20.15 4.25 -16.84
N ASP A 133 20.34 4.38 -15.53
CA ASP A 133 21.66 4.24 -14.87
C ASP A 133 22.15 2.77 -14.78
N GLY A 134 21.29 1.81 -15.17
CA GLY A 134 21.54 0.38 -15.10
C GLY A 134 20.99 -0.31 -13.85
N THR A 135 20.48 0.45 -12.87
CA THR A 135 19.82 -0.07 -11.66
C THR A 135 18.55 -0.82 -12.02
N GLU A 136 18.36 -1.96 -11.37
CA GLU A 136 17.22 -2.84 -11.51
C GLU A 136 16.35 -2.76 -10.26
N LYS A 137 15.02 -2.75 -10.44
CA LYS A 137 14.05 -2.93 -9.36
C LYS A 137 12.99 -3.91 -9.80
N TRP A 138 12.50 -4.71 -8.85
CA TRP A 138 11.58 -5.80 -9.15
C TRP A 138 10.76 -6.19 -7.92
N LYS A 139 9.54 -6.66 -8.18
CA LYS A 139 8.69 -7.35 -7.20
C LYS A 139 8.45 -8.76 -7.73
N LEU A 140 9.23 -9.71 -7.25
CA LEU A 140 9.31 -11.07 -7.78
C LEU A 140 9.25 -12.07 -6.63
N SER A 141 8.80 -13.29 -6.91
CA SER A 141 8.91 -14.38 -5.95
C SER A 141 10.38 -14.72 -5.71
N HIS A 142 10.69 -15.23 -4.51
CA HIS A 142 12.05 -15.68 -4.17
C HIS A 142 12.60 -16.72 -5.16
N ASP A 143 11.73 -17.55 -5.74
CA ASP A 143 12.08 -18.49 -6.82
C ASP A 143 12.59 -17.76 -8.07
N ILE A 144 11.89 -16.74 -8.56
CA ILE A 144 12.31 -15.96 -9.73
C ILE A 144 13.59 -15.16 -9.42
N ILE A 145 13.75 -14.64 -8.20
CA ILE A 145 14.98 -13.92 -7.80
C ILE A 145 16.19 -14.87 -7.77
N HIS A 146 16.06 -16.03 -7.12
CA HIS A 146 17.17 -16.97 -6.95
C HIS A 146 17.49 -17.75 -8.24
N ASN A 147 16.48 -18.20 -8.97
CA ASN A 147 16.67 -19.09 -10.13
C ASN A 147 16.62 -18.34 -11.46
N GLY A 148 15.79 -17.31 -11.58
CA GLY A 148 15.69 -16.45 -12.77
C GLY A 148 16.75 -15.35 -12.80
N LEU A 149 16.79 -14.47 -11.78
CA LEU A 149 17.78 -13.39 -11.71
C LEU A 149 19.18 -13.86 -11.26
N GLN A 150 19.27 -15.05 -10.67
CA GLN A 150 20.52 -15.65 -10.15
C GLN A 150 21.27 -14.70 -9.20
N THR A 151 20.52 -14.04 -8.32
CA THR A 151 21.01 -12.99 -7.42
C THR A 151 20.27 -12.99 -6.08
N THR A 152 20.63 -12.08 -5.18
CA THR A 152 19.95 -11.91 -3.88
C THR A 152 18.84 -10.86 -3.96
N ALA A 153 17.85 -10.94 -3.07
CA ALA A 153 16.74 -9.97 -3.01
C ALA A 153 17.16 -8.51 -2.72
N TYR A 154 18.42 -8.28 -2.30
CA TYR A 154 18.99 -6.95 -2.02
C TYR A 154 19.94 -6.45 -3.12
N ALA A 155 20.14 -7.22 -4.20
CA ALA A 155 21.01 -6.80 -5.29
C ALA A 155 20.32 -5.74 -6.16
N THR A 156 21.03 -4.67 -6.50
CA THR A 156 20.53 -3.57 -7.36
C THR A 156 20.78 -3.81 -8.85
N VAL A 157 21.43 -4.91 -9.22
CA VAL A 157 21.73 -5.33 -10.60
C VAL A 157 21.77 -6.87 -10.69
N SER A 158 21.53 -7.42 -11.89
CA SER A 158 21.63 -8.86 -12.17
C SER A 158 22.39 -9.14 -13.47
N GLY A 159 22.73 -10.42 -13.71
CA GLY A 159 23.30 -10.88 -14.98
C GLY A 159 22.29 -10.93 -16.14
N VAL A 160 21.02 -10.59 -15.89
CA VAL A 160 19.92 -10.74 -16.86
C VAL A 160 19.96 -9.64 -17.92
N LYS A 161 19.57 -9.95 -19.15
CA LYS A 161 19.32 -9.03 -20.27
C LYS A 161 17.84 -8.66 -20.32
N SER A 162 16.95 -9.66 -20.25
CA SER A 162 15.48 -9.53 -20.29
C SER A 162 14.79 -10.63 -19.46
N LEU A 163 13.67 -10.31 -18.78
CA LEU A 163 12.91 -11.23 -17.93
C LEU A 163 11.40 -11.14 -18.20
N TRP A 164 10.85 -12.13 -18.90
CA TRP A 164 9.41 -12.25 -19.13
C TRP A 164 8.80 -13.15 -18.05
N LEU A 165 7.70 -12.74 -17.42
CA LEU A 165 6.95 -13.60 -16.50
C LEU A 165 5.70 -14.17 -17.19
N GLY A 166 4.84 -14.85 -16.43
CA GLY A 166 3.52 -15.32 -16.83
C GLY A 166 2.67 -15.70 -15.61
N VAL A 167 1.53 -16.37 -15.82
CA VAL A 167 0.66 -16.82 -14.71
C VAL A 167 1.35 -17.83 -13.80
N SER A 168 0.85 -17.97 -12.57
CA SER A 168 1.35 -18.94 -11.59
C SER A 168 2.85 -18.82 -11.27
N CYS A 169 3.42 -17.62 -11.44
CA CYS A 169 4.87 -17.36 -11.35
C CYS A 169 5.73 -18.11 -12.38
N ALA A 170 5.19 -18.38 -13.57
CA ALA A 170 5.96 -18.73 -14.75
C ALA A 170 6.98 -17.62 -15.10
N TRP A 171 8.15 -17.97 -15.62
CA TRP A 171 9.17 -17.01 -16.04
C TRP A 171 10.14 -17.55 -17.11
N VAL A 172 10.71 -16.64 -17.89
CA VAL A 172 11.79 -16.83 -18.88
C VAL A 172 12.80 -15.68 -18.71
N ALA A 173 14.07 -16.00 -18.44
CA ALA A 173 15.15 -15.05 -18.26
C ALA A 173 16.25 -15.27 -19.31
N GLN A 174 16.51 -14.29 -20.19
CA GLN A 174 17.69 -14.28 -21.05
C GLN A 174 18.78 -13.41 -20.42
N TYR A 175 20.02 -13.89 -20.39
CA TYR A 175 21.17 -13.26 -19.74
C TYR A 175 22.01 -12.43 -20.70
N ARG A 176 22.96 -11.65 -20.17
CA ARG A 176 23.84 -10.76 -20.96
C ARG A 176 24.95 -11.49 -21.72
N ASP A 177 25.09 -12.80 -21.50
CA ASP A 177 25.87 -13.73 -22.32
C ASP A 177 24.99 -14.51 -23.32
N ASP A 178 23.79 -13.98 -23.58
CA ASP A 178 22.78 -14.40 -24.57
C ASP A 178 22.14 -15.79 -24.39
N ARG A 179 22.63 -16.60 -23.46
CA ARG A 179 21.94 -17.80 -22.96
C ARG A 179 20.64 -17.42 -22.25
N PHE A 180 19.68 -18.34 -22.16
CA PHE A 180 18.45 -18.15 -21.39
C PHE A 180 18.08 -19.36 -20.54
N GLN A 181 17.26 -19.14 -19.50
CA GLN A 181 16.64 -20.15 -18.63
C GLN A 181 15.16 -19.81 -18.41
N PHE A 182 14.39 -20.78 -17.93
CA PHE A 182 12.95 -20.62 -17.69
C PHE A 182 12.39 -21.69 -16.76
N ASP A 183 11.28 -21.37 -16.12
CA ASP A 183 10.34 -22.34 -15.56
C ASP A 183 8.92 -21.83 -15.82
N LEU A 184 8.16 -22.54 -16.66
CA LEU A 184 6.80 -22.13 -17.02
C LEU A 184 5.72 -22.60 -16.02
N LYS A 185 6.07 -23.31 -14.93
CA LYS A 185 5.12 -23.78 -13.90
C LYS A 185 3.92 -24.55 -14.48
N GLY A 186 4.16 -25.34 -15.53
CA GLY A 186 3.14 -26.10 -16.28
C GLY A 186 2.18 -25.25 -17.14
N GLN A 187 2.46 -23.96 -17.32
CA GLN A 187 1.70 -23.03 -18.16
C GLN A 187 2.29 -22.96 -19.57
N TYR A 188 1.53 -22.43 -20.53
CA TYR A 188 1.93 -22.21 -21.92
C TYR A 188 2.55 -23.46 -22.57
N ALA A 189 1.96 -24.64 -22.32
CA ALA A 189 2.54 -25.94 -22.65
C ALA A 189 2.99 -26.09 -24.11
N GLY A 190 2.30 -25.45 -25.06
CA GLY A 190 2.70 -25.43 -26.48
C GLY A 190 4.05 -24.76 -26.75
N LEU A 191 4.59 -23.95 -25.82
CA LEU A 191 5.87 -23.25 -25.93
C LEU A 191 7.05 -24.05 -25.34
N GLU A 192 6.83 -24.89 -24.32
CA GLU A 192 7.90 -25.41 -23.45
C GLU A 192 8.96 -26.22 -24.23
N ASP A 193 8.56 -27.21 -25.02
CA ASP A 193 9.47 -28.01 -25.87
C ASP A 193 10.29 -27.15 -26.84
N THR A 194 9.73 -26.01 -27.27
CA THR A 194 10.39 -25.09 -28.21
C THR A 194 11.45 -24.26 -27.50
N LEU A 195 11.20 -23.84 -26.25
CA LEU A 195 12.21 -23.21 -25.41
C LEU A 195 13.31 -24.21 -25.00
N ARG A 196 12.97 -25.45 -24.61
CA ARG A 196 13.96 -26.49 -24.29
C ARG A 196 14.91 -26.73 -25.46
N LYS A 197 14.35 -26.96 -26.65
CA LYS A 197 15.12 -27.15 -27.87
C LYS A 197 15.98 -25.92 -28.23
N LYS A 198 15.46 -24.70 -28.13
CA LYS A 198 16.22 -23.48 -28.48
C LYS A 198 17.31 -23.14 -27.47
N GLN A 199 17.16 -23.56 -26.22
CA GLN A 199 18.21 -23.53 -25.20
C GLN A 199 19.35 -24.51 -25.53
N GLU A 200 19.03 -25.73 -25.98
CA GLU A 200 20.03 -26.72 -26.45
C GLU A 200 20.73 -26.31 -27.75
N GLU A 201 20.04 -25.58 -28.64
CA GLU A 201 20.60 -25.02 -29.88
C GLU A 201 21.35 -23.69 -29.67
N GLU A 202 21.45 -23.18 -28.42
CA GLU A 202 22.03 -21.88 -28.03
C GLU A 202 21.46 -20.66 -28.82
N VAL A 203 20.16 -20.69 -29.15
CA VAL A 203 19.50 -19.64 -29.96
C VAL A 203 18.75 -18.62 -29.08
N CYS A 204 19.16 -17.36 -29.19
CA CYS A 204 18.56 -16.19 -28.54
C CYS A 204 17.06 -16.01 -28.79
N ILE A 205 16.34 -15.48 -27.80
CA ILE A 205 14.97 -14.95 -27.93
C ILE A 205 15.07 -13.49 -28.42
N ALA A 206 14.44 -13.18 -29.55
CA ALA A 206 14.40 -11.83 -30.11
C ALA A 206 13.21 -11.01 -29.55
N ALA A 207 12.07 -11.67 -29.33
CA ALA A 207 10.89 -11.09 -28.67
C ALA A 207 10.02 -12.20 -28.07
N LEU A 208 9.43 -11.95 -26.90
CA LEU A 208 8.51 -12.85 -26.23
C LEU A 208 7.43 -12.05 -25.48
N ALA A 209 6.21 -12.58 -25.47
CA ALA A 209 5.16 -12.26 -24.51
C ALA A 209 4.42 -13.53 -24.10
N LEU A 210 4.16 -13.68 -22.81
CA LEU A 210 3.27 -14.68 -22.22
C LEU A 210 2.04 -13.95 -21.70
N ASN A 211 0.83 -14.47 -21.95
CA ASN A 211 -0.40 -13.80 -21.53
C ASN A 211 -0.61 -13.93 -20.01
N VAL A 212 -0.70 -12.79 -19.33
CA VAL A 212 -0.64 -12.68 -17.86
C VAL A 212 -1.92 -13.05 -17.12
N THR A 213 -2.90 -13.65 -17.80
CA THR A 213 -4.20 -13.99 -17.22
C THR A 213 -4.72 -15.40 -17.54
N ASP A 214 -4.28 -16.04 -18.65
CA ASP A 214 -4.92 -17.26 -19.18
C ASP A 214 -4.02 -18.51 -19.22
N GLY A 215 -2.73 -18.37 -18.89
CA GLY A 215 -1.75 -19.48 -18.85
C GLY A 215 -1.60 -20.29 -20.14
N SER A 216 -2.10 -19.79 -21.27
CA SER A 216 -2.24 -20.57 -22.51
C SER A 216 -1.89 -19.77 -23.76
N SER A 217 -2.15 -18.46 -23.78
CA SER A 217 -1.78 -17.61 -24.91
C SER A 217 -0.35 -17.05 -24.77
N TYR A 218 0.39 -17.02 -25.87
CA TYR A 218 1.75 -16.49 -25.92
C TYR A 218 2.14 -16.12 -27.36
N ALA A 219 3.21 -15.35 -27.53
CA ALA A 219 3.83 -15.06 -28.82
C ALA A 219 5.35 -14.92 -28.67
N CYS A 220 6.13 -15.60 -29.52
CA CYS A 220 7.58 -15.70 -29.41
C CYS A 220 8.27 -15.67 -30.79
N VAL A 221 9.41 -14.98 -30.87
CA VAL A 221 10.32 -14.91 -32.03
C VAL A 221 11.74 -15.13 -31.54
N PHE A 222 12.48 -16.03 -32.19
CA PHE A 222 13.90 -16.29 -31.95
C PHE A 222 14.76 -15.62 -33.02
N GLU A 223 16.03 -15.33 -32.72
CA GLU A 223 16.93 -14.61 -33.64
C GLU A 223 17.27 -15.40 -34.92
N ASP A 224 17.15 -16.74 -34.89
CA ASP A 224 17.27 -17.59 -36.10
C ASP A 224 16.05 -17.51 -37.04
N GLY A 225 15.02 -16.77 -36.65
CA GLY A 225 13.77 -16.62 -37.39
C GLY A 225 12.72 -17.68 -37.08
N THR A 226 12.94 -18.59 -36.13
CA THR A 226 11.91 -19.49 -35.57
C THR A 226 10.85 -18.67 -34.83
N LYS A 227 9.57 -18.99 -35.02
CA LYS A 227 8.43 -18.23 -34.50
C LYS A 227 7.34 -19.17 -33.97
N LYS A 228 6.60 -18.72 -32.96
CA LYS A 228 5.43 -19.43 -32.43
C LYS A 228 4.46 -18.47 -31.77
N TYR A 229 3.18 -18.82 -31.79
CA TYR A 229 2.17 -18.18 -30.95
C TYR A 229 0.99 -19.11 -30.72
N GLU A 230 0.19 -18.79 -29.71
CA GLU A 230 -1.05 -19.49 -29.39
C GLU A 230 -2.04 -18.46 -28.82
N ALA A 231 -3.32 -18.60 -29.16
CA ALA A 231 -4.38 -17.64 -28.81
C ALA A 231 -5.28 -18.11 -27.65
N GLY A 232 -4.98 -19.29 -27.09
CA GLY A 232 -5.59 -19.84 -25.86
C GLY A 232 -7.10 -19.66 -25.78
N SER A 233 -7.57 -19.21 -24.62
CA SER A 233 -8.96 -18.77 -24.40
C SER A 233 -9.19 -17.29 -24.72
N ALA A 234 -8.18 -16.54 -25.17
CA ALA A 234 -8.22 -15.09 -25.35
C ALA A 234 -8.89 -14.62 -26.66
N GLY A 235 -9.14 -15.52 -27.62
CA GLY A 235 -10.06 -15.28 -28.73
C GLY A 235 -9.73 -14.07 -29.63
N PHE A 236 -8.46 -13.90 -30.01
CA PHE A 236 -7.95 -12.70 -30.70
C PHE A 236 -8.49 -12.46 -32.14
N ASP A 237 -9.76 -12.04 -32.31
CA ASP A 237 -10.35 -11.70 -33.62
C ASP A 237 -10.34 -10.19 -33.99
N GLY A 238 -9.53 -9.40 -33.28
CA GLY A 238 -8.78 -8.31 -33.92
C GLY A 238 -7.85 -8.91 -34.99
N LYS A 239 -8.09 -8.58 -36.26
CA LYS A 239 -8.04 -9.57 -37.36
C LYS A 239 -6.64 -9.83 -37.94
N GLU A 240 -5.97 -10.96 -37.71
CA GLU A 240 -6.14 -12.04 -36.74
C GLU A 240 -4.84 -12.09 -35.94
N PHE A 241 -4.92 -11.87 -34.62
CA PHE A 241 -3.84 -11.27 -33.84
C PHE A 241 -3.10 -10.14 -34.60
N GLU A 242 -3.93 -9.31 -35.26
CA GLU A 242 -3.62 -8.30 -36.29
C GLU A 242 -2.43 -8.65 -37.21
N ARG A 243 -2.83 -9.35 -38.30
CA ARG A 243 -2.16 -10.48 -38.97
C ARG A 243 -0.79 -10.88 -38.43
N TRP A 244 -0.82 -11.49 -37.25
CA TRP A 244 0.32 -11.94 -36.46
C TRP A 244 1.44 -10.91 -36.29
N CYS A 245 1.07 -9.78 -35.66
CA CYS A 245 1.87 -8.57 -35.53
C CYS A 245 2.48 -8.12 -36.87
N ASP A 246 1.62 -8.05 -37.90
CA ASP A 246 1.94 -7.87 -39.32
C ASP A 246 3.16 -8.68 -39.79
N GLU A 247 3.04 -9.99 -39.54
CA GLU A 247 4.02 -11.02 -39.81
C GLU A 247 5.39 -10.75 -39.16
N ASN A 248 5.47 -11.16 -37.89
CA ASN A 248 6.71 -11.54 -37.21
C ASN A 248 7.70 -10.39 -36.87
N PHE A 249 7.21 -9.27 -36.33
CA PHE A 249 8.08 -8.30 -35.62
C PHE A 249 9.24 -7.76 -36.47
N LYS A 250 8.98 -7.47 -37.75
CA LYS A 250 9.99 -7.06 -38.72
C LYS A 250 10.67 -5.74 -38.32
N TYR A 251 11.78 -5.84 -37.60
CA TYR A 251 12.96 -5.05 -37.93
C TYR A 251 13.26 -5.27 -39.41
N PRO A 252 13.51 -4.18 -40.13
CA PRO A 252 14.63 -4.24 -41.05
C PRO A 252 15.58 -3.07 -40.79
N GLN A 253 16.87 -3.38 -40.62
CA GLN A 253 17.84 -2.63 -41.41
C GLN A 253 17.48 -2.85 -42.90
N ARG A 254 16.53 -2.04 -43.44
CA ARG A 254 16.03 -1.92 -44.87
C ARG A 254 14.56 -1.37 -45.08
N ALA A 255 13.99 -0.53 -44.18
CA ALA A 255 13.04 0.62 -44.43
C ALA A 255 11.56 0.53 -45.00
N LYS A 256 10.66 1.49 -44.58
CA LYS A 256 9.49 2.22 -45.25
C LYS A 256 7.96 2.07 -44.82
N LYS A 257 7.33 3.15 -44.25
CA LYS A 257 6.05 3.94 -44.58
C LYS A 257 4.51 3.53 -44.41
N ILE A 258 3.64 4.46 -43.83
CA ILE A 258 2.14 4.85 -44.07
C ILE A 258 0.97 4.31 -43.11
N THR A 259 -0.12 4.97 -42.53
CA THR A 259 -0.74 6.37 -42.28
C THR A 259 -1.82 6.47 -41.09
N HIS A 260 -2.19 7.69 -40.55
CA HIS A 260 -3.09 8.13 -39.38
C HIS A 260 -4.68 7.99 -39.36
N THR A 261 -5.36 8.10 -38.16
CA THR A 261 -6.52 9.04 -37.73
C THR A 261 -7.03 8.89 -36.23
N GLN A 262 -8.08 9.62 -35.71
CA GLN A 262 -8.28 10.12 -34.28
C GLN A 262 -9.58 9.78 -33.44
N ASP A 263 -9.58 9.92 -32.06
CA ASP A 263 -10.58 10.58 -31.09
C ASP A 263 -10.58 10.13 -29.54
N VAL A 264 -11.56 10.52 -28.64
CA VAL A 264 -11.35 11.08 -27.23
C VAL A 264 -12.34 10.72 -26.03
N ILE A 265 -11.95 10.65 -24.69
CA ILE A 265 -12.66 11.02 -23.35
C ILE A 265 -12.01 10.45 -21.99
N ASN A 266 -12.50 10.68 -20.71
CA ASN A 266 -11.78 10.68 -19.35
C ASN A 266 -12.11 9.63 -18.17
N PHE A 267 -11.44 9.71 -16.97
CA PHE A 267 -11.52 8.88 -15.69
C PHE A 267 -11.54 9.66 -14.29
N LYS A 268 -11.30 9.02 -13.09
CA LYS A 268 -11.60 9.47 -11.67
C LYS A 268 -10.39 9.44 -10.66
N THR A 269 -10.56 9.78 -9.35
CA THR A 269 -9.48 10.27 -8.41
C THR A 269 -9.51 9.82 -6.92
N MET A 270 -8.40 10.07 -6.19
CA MET A 270 -8.14 9.91 -4.72
C MET A 270 -9.14 10.59 -3.76
N ALA A 271 -9.13 10.16 -2.48
CA ALA A 271 -9.88 10.73 -1.37
C ALA A 271 -9.34 12.10 -0.88
N SER A 272 -10.16 12.86 -0.14
CA SER A 272 -9.83 14.22 0.32
C SER A 272 -9.77 14.34 1.84
N THR A 273 -8.90 15.22 2.35
CA THR A 273 -8.60 15.39 3.78
C THR A 273 -8.80 16.83 4.27
N LYS A 274 -9.26 17.02 5.52
CA LYS A 274 -9.42 18.32 6.19
C LYS A 274 -8.98 18.21 7.66
N THR A 275 -8.03 19.03 8.11
CA THR A 275 -7.78 19.20 9.56
C THR A 275 -9.01 19.81 10.24
N LEU A 276 -9.52 19.18 11.30
CA LEU A 276 -10.63 19.68 12.10
C LEU A 276 -10.15 20.48 13.31
N PHE A 277 -9.10 20.00 13.97
CA PHE A 277 -8.57 20.61 15.18
C PHE A 277 -7.10 20.23 15.31
N GLN A 278 -6.27 21.15 15.82
CA GLN A 278 -4.86 20.91 16.10
C GLN A 278 -4.49 21.65 17.41
N LEU A 279 -3.69 21.01 18.26
CA LEU A 279 -3.18 21.64 19.47
C LEU A 279 -2.20 22.77 19.14
N THR A 280 -1.96 23.67 20.09
CA THR A 280 -1.08 24.85 19.89
C THR A 280 0.34 24.67 20.41
N THR A 281 0.70 23.46 20.86
CA THR A 281 2.01 23.13 21.46
C THR A 281 2.50 21.76 20.99
N GLN A 282 3.82 21.57 20.99
CA GLN A 282 4.48 20.28 20.72
C GLN A 282 5.67 20.09 21.68
N PRO A 283 6.09 18.85 21.99
CA PRO A 283 5.44 17.59 21.60
C PRO A 283 4.09 17.43 22.30
N THR A 284 3.10 16.89 21.57
CA THR A 284 1.76 16.53 22.07
C THR A 284 1.28 15.31 21.30
N TRP A 285 0.46 14.46 21.92
CA TRP A 285 0.16 13.14 21.35
C TRP A 285 -1.29 12.72 21.62
N PHE A 286 -2.13 12.68 20.59
CA PHE A 286 -3.45 12.04 20.68
C PHE A 286 -3.31 10.54 20.40
N GLU A 287 -3.64 9.68 21.37
CA GLU A 287 -3.47 8.22 21.25
C GLU A 287 -4.68 7.54 20.63
N ASN A 288 -5.87 7.77 21.19
CA ASN A 288 -7.04 6.98 20.85
C ASN A 288 -8.32 7.85 20.76
N ILE A 289 -9.33 7.38 20.04
CA ILE A 289 -10.42 8.22 19.53
C ILE A 289 -11.78 7.51 19.55
N ALA A 290 -12.82 8.23 19.96
CA ALA A 290 -14.20 7.74 20.00
C ALA A 290 -15.19 8.85 19.60
N ILE A 291 -16.48 8.50 19.42
CA ILE A 291 -17.55 9.44 19.08
C ILE A 291 -18.65 9.38 20.16
N LYS A 292 -19.16 10.54 20.58
CA LYS A 292 -20.35 10.72 21.43
C LYS A 292 -21.64 10.54 20.64
N SER A 293 -22.75 10.30 21.34
CA SER A 293 -24.09 10.11 20.78
C SER A 293 -24.59 11.28 19.90
N ASN A 294 -23.96 12.44 20.00
CA ASN A 294 -24.25 13.67 19.25
C ASN A 294 -23.21 13.99 18.15
N GLY A 295 -22.30 13.07 17.81
CA GLY A 295 -21.25 13.29 16.81
C GLY A 295 -19.99 14.03 17.31
N THR A 296 -19.96 14.51 18.56
CA THR A 296 -18.73 15.08 19.14
C THR A 296 -17.65 14.01 19.24
N ILE A 297 -16.46 14.30 18.72
CA ILE A 297 -15.29 13.42 18.76
C ILE A 297 -14.63 13.56 20.15
N LEU A 298 -14.26 12.44 20.77
CA LEU A 298 -13.44 12.40 21.97
C LEU A 298 -12.07 11.81 21.63
N THR A 299 -11.01 12.37 22.21
CA THR A 299 -9.64 11.88 22.03
C THR A 299 -8.85 11.89 23.33
N THR A 300 -8.06 10.84 23.57
CA THR A 300 -7.16 10.69 24.73
C THR A 300 -5.76 11.20 24.41
N ARG A 301 -5.04 11.72 25.41
CA ARG A 301 -3.64 12.12 25.28
C ARG A 301 -2.68 11.14 25.95
N LEU A 302 -1.62 10.74 25.24
CA LEU A 302 -0.54 9.92 25.79
C LEU A 302 0.42 10.76 26.65
N ASP A 303 0.48 12.07 26.41
CA ASP A 303 1.44 12.98 27.05
C ASP A 303 0.93 13.65 28.34
N VAL A 304 -0.39 13.60 28.60
CA VAL A 304 -1.08 14.14 29.80
C VAL A 304 -2.41 13.40 30.04
N PRO A 305 -2.96 13.37 31.27
CA PRO A 305 -4.17 12.62 31.62
C PRO A 305 -5.48 13.32 31.16
N GLU A 306 -5.53 13.79 29.93
CA GLU A 306 -6.60 14.65 29.40
C GLU A 306 -7.41 13.95 28.31
N VAL A 307 -8.74 14.09 28.38
CA VAL A 307 -9.61 13.84 27.22
C VAL A 307 -10.04 15.17 26.64
N TRP A 308 -9.89 15.31 25.34
CA TRP A 308 -10.35 16.46 24.57
C TRP A 308 -11.61 16.11 23.79
N ALA A 309 -12.57 17.03 23.77
CA ALA A 309 -13.73 16.99 22.90
C ALA A 309 -13.50 17.90 21.70
N ILE A 310 -13.77 17.39 20.49
CA ILE A 310 -13.67 18.12 19.23
C ILE A 310 -15.04 18.09 18.56
N ASP A 311 -15.55 19.27 18.20
CA ASP A 311 -16.74 19.45 17.39
C ASP A 311 -16.36 19.46 15.90
N PRO A 312 -16.79 18.46 15.10
CA PRO A 312 -16.47 18.40 13.67
C PRO A 312 -17.17 19.48 12.84
N GLU A 313 -18.30 20.03 13.29
CA GLU A 313 -19.03 21.09 12.58
C GLU A 313 -18.29 22.42 12.73
N THR A 314 -18.12 22.90 13.97
CA THR A 314 -17.42 24.18 14.22
C THR A 314 -15.91 24.10 14.04
N SER A 315 -15.34 22.88 13.94
CA SER A 315 -13.89 22.67 13.85
C SER A 315 -13.15 23.28 15.05
N SER A 316 -13.73 23.08 16.25
CA SER A 316 -13.24 23.60 17.53
C SER A 316 -13.03 22.47 18.53
N GLY A 317 -12.19 22.67 19.54
CA GLY A 317 -11.88 21.65 20.52
C GLY A 317 -11.46 22.20 21.88
N PHE A 318 -11.77 21.46 22.94
CA PHE A 318 -11.51 21.82 24.33
C PHE A 318 -11.25 20.58 25.20
N GLN A 319 -10.46 20.73 26.27
CA GLN A 319 -10.27 19.69 27.28
C GLN A 319 -11.59 19.48 28.04
N ILE A 320 -12.32 18.40 27.76
CA ILE A 320 -13.62 18.12 28.41
C ILE A 320 -13.44 17.58 29.83
N LEU A 321 -12.39 16.82 30.10
CA LEU A 321 -12.06 16.33 31.45
C LEU A 321 -10.56 16.03 31.60
N ARG A 322 -10.15 15.89 32.86
CA ARG A 322 -8.87 15.32 33.27
C ARG A 322 -9.14 14.09 34.13
N VAL A 323 -8.45 12.98 33.88
CA VAL A 323 -8.53 11.79 34.75
C VAL A 323 -7.72 12.07 36.02
N PRO A 324 -8.31 11.94 37.23
CA PRO A 324 -7.63 12.29 38.48
C PRO A 324 -6.69 11.16 38.94
N LEU A 325 -5.63 10.92 38.17
CA LEU A 325 -4.50 10.10 38.59
C LEU A 325 -3.78 10.76 39.78
N PRO A 326 -3.20 9.99 40.73
CA PRO A 326 -2.49 10.54 41.88
C PRO A 326 -1.32 11.44 41.45
N GLU A 327 -1.16 12.62 42.07
CA GLU A 327 -0.18 13.65 41.69
C GLU A 327 1.27 13.17 41.73
N GLU A 328 1.58 12.18 42.57
CA GLU A 328 2.87 11.50 42.68
C GLU A 328 3.17 10.53 41.52
N THR A 329 2.21 10.32 40.62
CA THR A 329 2.40 9.53 39.39
C THR A 329 3.18 10.36 38.37
N PRO A 330 4.42 10.00 38.01
CA PRO A 330 5.15 10.70 36.96
C PRO A 330 4.53 10.41 35.60
N ASN A 331 4.64 11.35 34.66
CA ASN A 331 4.28 11.15 33.25
C ASN A 331 2.89 10.52 33.06
N GLN A 332 1.89 11.13 33.71
CA GLN A 332 0.49 10.70 33.70
C GLN A 332 -0.06 10.66 32.26
N ALA A 333 -0.54 9.49 31.83
CA ALA A 333 -0.92 9.22 30.44
C ALA A 333 -2.28 8.55 30.33
N LEU A 334 -3.02 8.83 29.26
CA LEU A 334 -4.19 8.04 28.83
C LEU A 334 -3.84 7.24 27.57
N THR A 335 -4.47 6.09 27.39
CA THR A 335 -4.34 5.27 26.18
C THR A 335 -5.70 5.03 25.52
N GLY A 336 -6.17 3.79 25.38
CA GLY A 336 -7.42 3.48 24.70
C GLY A 336 -8.65 4.18 25.31
N ILE A 337 -9.60 4.56 24.46
CA ILE A 337 -10.95 5.02 24.86
C ILE A 337 -11.99 4.22 24.09
N CYS A 338 -13.06 3.78 24.75
CA CYS A 338 -14.17 3.15 24.06
C CYS A 338 -15.53 3.62 24.59
N TYR A 339 -16.47 3.82 23.66
CA TYR A 339 -17.89 3.98 23.97
C TYR A 339 -18.40 2.67 24.59
N LEU A 340 -19.03 2.77 25.76
CA LEU A 340 -19.62 1.63 26.46
C LEU A 340 -21.15 1.61 26.33
N LYS A 341 -21.77 2.77 26.56
CA LYS A 341 -23.22 3.03 26.51
C LYS A 341 -23.45 4.54 26.34
N PRO A 342 -24.66 5.04 26.07
CA PRO A 342 -24.88 6.45 25.70
C PRO A 342 -24.17 7.46 26.61
N ASP A 343 -23.22 8.16 26.01
CA ASP A 343 -22.34 9.17 26.62
C ASP A 343 -21.51 8.69 27.84
N VAL A 344 -21.30 7.38 27.98
CA VAL A 344 -20.42 6.76 29.00
C VAL A 344 -19.28 6.00 28.30
N PHE A 345 -18.05 6.33 28.68
CA PHE A 345 -16.83 5.83 28.07
C PHE A 345 -15.92 5.16 29.08
N ALA A 346 -15.27 4.05 28.71
CA ALA A 346 -14.12 3.54 29.43
C ALA A 346 -12.83 4.13 28.86
N ILE A 347 -11.82 4.33 29.73
CA ILE A 347 -10.53 4.97 29.41
C ILE A 347 -9.41 4.17 30.10
N GLY A 348 -8.36 3.82 29.36
CA GLY A 348 -7.08 3.35 29.89
C GLY A 348 -6.24 4.50 30.42
N ALA A 349 -5.71 4.40 31.65
CA ALA A 349 -4.89 5.43 32.26
C ALA A 349 -3.75 4.85 33.12
N GLY A 350 -2.59 5.49 33.07
CA GLY A 350 -1.38 5.03 33.77
C GLY A 350 -0.23 6.04 33.69
N SER A 351 0.99 5.53 33.57
CA SER A 351 2.22 6.33 33.52
C SER A 351 3.10 5.87 32.36
N PHE A 352 3.43 6.80 31.45
CA PHE A 352 4.17 6.54 30.22
C PHE A 352 5.21 7.64 29.95
N ASP A 353 6.49 7.30 30.05
CA ASP A 353 7.59 8.23 29.80
C ASP A 353 7.88 8.35 28.29
N LEU A 354 7.09 9.20 27.62
CA LEU A 354 7.24 9.52 26.20
C LEU A 354 8.64 10.07 25.88
N LEU A 355 9.12 11.02 26.69
CA LEU A 355 10.39 11.73 26.45
C LEU A 355 11.63 10.96 26.90
N GLY A 356 11.52 10.10 27.91
CA GLY A 356 12.58 9.18 28.35
C GLY A 356 12.76 7.96 27.45
N GLY A 357 12.16 7.95 26.25
CA GLY A 357 12.27 6.89 25.25
C GLY A 357 11.12 5.88 25.31
N ALA A 358 9.88 6.37 25.31
CA ALA A 358 8.64 5.59 25.18
C ALA A 358 8.49 4.42 26.18
N LYS A 359 8.61 4.70 27.49
CA LYS A 359 8.61 3.66 28.54
C LYS A 359 7.32 3.66 29.39
N PRO A 360 6.48 2.63 29.30
CA PRO A 360 5.39 2.44 30.26
C PRO A 360 5.94 2.09 31.65
N LYS A 361 5.23 2.48 32.70
CA LYS A 361 5.55 2.11 34.08
C LYS A 361 4.71 0.89 34.50
N HIS A 362 5.38 -0.26 34.60
CA HIS A 362 4.85 -1.51 35.15
C HIS A 362 4.02 -1.27 36.42
N GLY A 363 2.84 -1.90 36.51
CA GLY A 363 1.96 -1.81 37.67
C GLY A 363 1.22 -0.47 37.88
N SER A 364 1.36 0.51 36.98
CA SER A 364 0.69 1.82 37.08
C SER A 364 -0.70 1.91 36.43
N TRP A 365 -1.10 0.87 35.69
CA TRP A 365 -2.23 0.91 34.78
C TRP A 365 -3.57 0.65 35.46
N SER A 366 -4.61 1.34 34.96
CA SER A 366 -5.96 1.34 35.53
C SER A 366 -7.00 1.65 34.44
N ILE A 367 -8.23 1.20 34.66
CA ILE A 367 -9.39 1.57 33.83
C ILE A 367 -10.27 2.54 34.62
N TRP A 368 -10.76 3.56 33.92
CA TRP A 368 -11.66 4.59 34.43
C TRP A 368 -12.91 4.68 33.57
N LEU A 369 -14.05 5.03 34.18
CA LEU A 369 -15.24 5.47 33.47
C LEU A 369 -15.32 6.99 33.47
N ALA A 370 -15.65 7.55 32.31
CA ALA A 370 -16.09 8.93 32.13
C ALA A 370 -17.57 8.93 31.74
N ASP A 371 -18.42 9.43 32.63
CA ASP A 371 -19.85 9.65 32.45
C ASP A 371 -20.07 11.11 32.02
N LEU A 372 -20.50 11.27 30.77
CA LEU A 372 -20.69 12.55 30.08
C LEU A 372 -22.17 12.81 29.75
N THR A 373 -23.08 12.16 30.50
CA THR A 373 -24.54 12.28 30.36
C THR A 373 -25.09 13.61 30.89
N THR A 374 -24.27 14.39 31.60
CA THR A 374 -24.60 15.72 32.12
C THR A 374 -23.52 16.75 31.75
N GLU A 375 -23.82 18.05 31.92
CA GLU A 375 -22.86 19.15 31.69
C GLU A 375 -21.59 19.09 32.56
N GLN A 376 -21.59 18.28 33.62
CA GLN A 376 -20.44 18.06 34.50
C GLN A 376 -19.94 16.62 34.36
N PRO A 377 -18.82 16.39 33.62
CA PRO A 377 -18.20 15.08 33.49
C PRO A 377 -17.88 14.45 34.84
N LYS A 378 -18.42 13.26 35.09
CA LYS A 378 -18.13 12.45 36.27
C LYS A 378 -17.10 11.38 35.89
N VAL A 379 -15.93 11.41 36.53
CA VAL A 379 -14.84 10.46 36.28
C VAL A 379 -14.60 9.59 37.51
N THR A 380 -14.63 8.26 37.33
CA THR A 380 -14.50 7.28 38.43
C THR A 380 -13.60 6.11 38.03
N LYS A 381 -12.65 5.74 38.88
CA LYS A 381 -11.83 4.54 38.66
C LYS A 381 -12.71 3.29 38.76
N VAL A 382 -12.52 2.35 37.84
CA VAL A 382 -13.14 1.02 37.84
C VAL A 382 -12.23 0.03 38.55
N ALA A 383 -11.00 -0.11 38.06
CA ALA A 383 -10.03 -1.08 38.53
C ALA A 383 -8.61 -0.56 38.37
N ASP A 384 -7.76 -0.82 39.36
CA ASP A 384 -6.31 -0.88 39.16
C ASP A 384 -5.97 -2.25 38.58
N MET A 385 -5.18 -2.28 37.51
CA MET A 385 -4.83 -3.50 36.76
C MET A 385 -3.31 -3.73 36.77
N PRO A 386 -2.66 -3.89 37.96
CA PRO A 386 -1.20 -3.92 38.08
C PRO A 386 -0.52 -5.17 37.50
N VAL A 387 -1.28 -6.09 36.90
CA VAL A 387 -0.78 -7.23 36.13
C VAL A 387 -0.56 -6.91 34.65
N ILE A 388 -1.06 -5.75 34.18
CA ILE A 388 -0.84 -5.25 32.82
C ILE A 388 0.38 -4.34 32.83
N ASP A 389 1.29 -4.56 31.89
CA ASP A 389 2.51 -3.76 31.76
C ASP A 389 2.33 -2.55 30.86
N MET A 390 1.44 -2.63 29.86
CA MET A 390 0.91 -1.46 29.14
C MET A 390 -0.51 -1.72 28.60
N ILE A 391 -1.50 -0.97 29.08
CA ILE A 391 -2.80 -0.87 28.41
C ILE A 391 -2.61 -0.02 27.16
N ASN A 392 -2.91 -0.53 25.97
CA ASN A 392 -3.13 0.33 24.79
C ASN A 392 -4.61 0.31 24.36
N GLY A 393 -4.95 -0.34 23.25
CA GLY A 393 -6.30 -0.41 22.74
C GLY A 393 -7.26 -1.07 23.74
N ILE A 394 -8.46 -0.51 23.86
CA ILE A 394 -9.59 -1.09 24.60
C ILE A 394 -10.84 -1.07 23.72
N THR A 395 -11.78 -1.98 23.97
CA THR A 395 -13.04 -2.04 23.21
C THR A 395 -14.17 -2.63 24.05
N ALA A 396 -15.40 -2.14 23.87
CA ALA A 396 -16.55 -2.67 24.58
C ALA A 396 -16.93 -4.05 24.04
N TRP A 397 -17.02 -5.03 24.93
CA TRP A 397 -17.65 -6.32 24.62
C TRP A 397 -19.18 -6.21 24.77
N ASP A 398 -19.66 -5.59 25.84
CA ASP A 398 -21.08 -5.26 26.06
C ASP A 398 -21.20 -4.05 27.00
N ASP A 399 -22.41 -3.55 27.24
CA ASP A 399 -22.74 -2.37 28.07
C ASP A 399 -22.16 -2.40 29.51
N ASN A 400 -21.62 -3.53 29.99
CA ASN A 400 -20.94 -3.66 31.28
C ASN A 400 -19.52 -4.26 31.19
N THR A 401 -19.04 -4.61 30.00
CA THR A 401 -17.78 -5.32 29.80
C THR A 401 -16.87 -4.62 28.81
N VAL A 402 -15.61 -4.41 29.19
CA VAL A 402 -14.54 -4.01 28.25
C VAL A 402 -13.48 -5.09 28.09
N LEU A 403 -12.91 -5.14 26.89
CA LEU A 403 -11.66 -5.84 26.60
C LEU A 403 -10.50 -4.85 26.69
N VAL A 404 -9.42 -5.26 27.34
CA VAL A 404 -8.25 -4.45 27.65
C VAL A 404 -7.01 -5.19 27.17
N THR A 405 -6.23 -4.57 26.29
CA THR A 405 -4.93 -5.14 25.85
C THR A 405 -3.86 -5.03 26.92
N ASP A 406 -2.94 -5.98 26.92
CA ASP A 406 -1.62 -5.86 27.55
C ASP A 406 -0.56 -5.93 26.44
N CYS A 407 -0.16 -4.74 25.99
CA CYS A 407 0.65 -4.53 24.78
C CYS A 407 2.04 -5.19 24.88
N LEU A 408 2.63 -5.29 26.07
CA LEU A 408 3.96 -5.89 26.24
C LEU A 408 3.91 -7.41 26.42
N ASN A 409 2.87 -7.96 27.05
CA ASN A 409 2.75 -9.41 27.29
C ASN A 409 1.94 -10.17 26.24
N GLY A 410 1.29 -9.48 25.29
CA GLY A 410 0.52 -10.10 24.21
C GLY A 410 -0.78 -10.76 24.69
N LYS A 411 -1.55 -10.06 25.52
CA LYS A 411 -2.77 -10.61 26.15
C LYS A 411 -3.96 -9.67 26.03
N VAL A 412 -5.17 -10.22 26.14
CA VAL A 412 -6.42 -9.47 26.27
C VAL A 412 -7.14 -9.92 27.54
N TYR A 413 -7.40 -8.97 28.44
CA TYR A 413 -8.19 -9.17 29.64
C TYR A 413 -9.64 -8.73 29.41
N LYS A 414 -10.61 -9.47 29.97
CA LYS A 414 -12.01 -9.06 30.10
C LYS A 414 -12.19 -8.41 31.46
N LEU A 415 -12.75 -7.20 31.52
CA LEU A 415 -13.06 -6.46 32.74
C LEU A 415 -14.57 -6.17 32.80
N ASP A 416 -15.19 -6.51 33.93
CA ASP A 416 -16.53 -6.04 34.32
C ASP A 416 -16.42 -4.65 34.95
N VAL A 417 -17.13 -3.65 34.41
CA VAL A 417 -16.97 -2.25 34.85
C VAL A 417 -17.82 -1.83 36.04
N GLU A 418 -18.80 -2.65 36.44
CA GLU A 418 -19.58 -2.45 37.67
C GLU A 418 -18.90 -3.13 38.88
N MET A 419 -18.26 -4.28 38.68
CA MET A 419 -17.57 -5.02 39.75
C MET A 419 -16.08 -4.69 39.87
N GLY A 420 -15.46 -4.13 38.83
CA GLY A 420 -14.00 -3.92 38.76
C GLY A 420 -13.18 -5.21 38.63
N SER A 421 -13.84 -6.37 38.54
CA SER A 421 -13.20 -7.68 38.43
C SER A 421 -12.82 -8.00 36.99
N TYR A 422 -11.58 -8.45 36.78
CA TYR A 422 -11.07 -8.83 35.46
C TYR A 422 -10.41 -10.22 35.46
N ASN A 423 -10.41 -10.85 34.27
CA ASN A 423 -9.73 -12.12 34.02
C ASN A 423 -9.06 -12.10 32.64
N LEU A 424 -8.04 -12.94 32.44
CA LEU A 424 -7.49 -13.20 31.11
C LEU A 424 -8.61 -13.80 30.22
N ALA A 425 -8.74 -13.30 28.99
CA ALA A 425 -9.79 -13.70 28.06
C ALA A 425 -9.22 -14.32 26.77
N LEU A 426 -8.18 -13.72 26.20
CA LEU A 426 -7.45 -14.25 25.05
C LEU A 426 -5.94 -14.08 25.25
N GLU A 427 -5.18 -15.06 24.79
CA GLU A 427 -3.74 -14.98 24.53
C GLU A 427 -3.45 -15.83 23.28
N ASP A 428 -2.58 -15.34 22.39
CA ASP A 428 -2.11 -16.05 21.20
C ASP A 428 -0.68 -15.58 20.88
N GLU A 429 0.12 -16.40 20.19
CA GLU A 429 1.48 -16.01 19.82
C GLU A 429 1.48 -14.77 18.92
N THR A 430 0.49 -14.62 18.03
CA THR A 430 0.36 -13.43 17.15
C THR A 430 0.22 -12.12 17.91
N MET A 431 -0.21 -12.14 19.18
CA MET A 431 -0.35 -10.95 20.03
C MET A 431 0.98 -10.52 20.68
N THR A 432 1.96 -11.42 20.74
CA THR A 432 3.23 -11.21 21.47
C THR A 432 4.28 -10.47 20.63
N ILE A 433 5.20 -9.78 21.30
CA ILE A 433 6.37 -9.13 20.67
C ILE A 433 7.38 -10.21 20.25
N PRO A 434 7.84 -10.24 18.97
CA PRO A 434 8.94 -11.11 18.55
C PRO A 434 10.24 -10.85 19.32
N ALA A 435 11.03 -11.90 19.59
CA ALA A 435 12.26 -11.79 20.37
C ALA A 435 13.36 -10.93 19.71
N ASP A 436 13.25 -10.70 18.40
CA ASP A 436 14.12 -9.89 17.54
C ASP A 436 13.47 -8.56 17.10
N ALA A 437 12.34 -8.18 17.70
CA ALA A 437 11.60 -6.97 17.33
C ALA A 437 12.43 -5.68 17.49
N PRO A 438 12.41 -4.76 16.50
CA PRO A 438 13.24 -3.55 16.51
C PRO A 438 12.81 -2.49 17.54
N PHE A 439 11.62 -2.62 18.11
CA PHE A 439 11.07 -1.84 19.22
C PHE A 439 10.12 -2.74 20.03
N GLN A 440 9.51 -2.22 21.10
CA GLN A 440 8.73 -3.03 22.06
C GLN A 440 7.26 -2.57 22.11
N VAL A 441 6.49 -2.93 21.07
CA VAL A 441 5.04 -2.69 20.98
C VAL A 441 4.37 -3.94 20.38
N GLY A 442 3.63 -4.69 21.19
CA GLY A 442 2.97 -5.94 20.80
C GLY A 442 1.56 -5.69 20.27
N ILE A 443 0.58 -6.40 20.83
CA ILE A 443 -0.84 -6.17 20.56
C ILE A 443 -1.22 -4.72 20.90
N ASN A 444 -1.87 -4.04 19.97
CA ASN A 444 -2.08 -2.60 20.08
C ASN A 444 -3.56 -2.23 19.95
N GLY A 445 -4.03 -1.94 18.74
CA GLY A 445 -5.45 -1.75 18.44
C GLY A 445 -6.25 -3.03 18.65
N ILE A 446 -7.49 -2.88 19.13
CA ILE A 446 -8.46 -3.97 19.28
C ILE A 446 -9.88 -3.45 19.01
N LYS A 447 -10.70 -4.23 18.29
CA LYS A 447 -12.12 -3.94 18.05
C LYS A 447 -12.94 -5.24 18.02
N VAL A 448 -14.16 -5.20 18.58
CA VAL A 448 -15.14 -6.28 18.42
C VAL A 448 -15.98 -6.01 17.16
N HIS A 449 -15.99 -6.94 16.21
CA HIS A 449 -16.85 -6.89 15.02
C HIS A 449 -17.88 -8.03 15.08
N ARG A 450 -19.15 -7.75 14.75
CA ARG A 450 -20.28 -8.67 14.92
C ARG A 450 -21.11 -8.76 13.65
N THR A 451 -21.12 -9.93 13.03
CA THR A 451 -22.06 -10.26 11.95
C THR A 451 -23.28 -11.00 12.52
N SER A 452 -24.27 -11.30 11.67
CA SER A 452 -25.41 -12.16 12.03
C SER A 452 -25.02 -13.63 12.31
N GLU A 453 -23.80 -14.04 11.97
CA GLU A 453 -23.35 -15.44 11.99
C GLU A 453 -22.17 -15.66 12.96
N GLN A 454 -21.28 -14.67 13.10
CA GLN A 454 -20.03 -14.81 13.86
C GLN A 454 -19.62 -13.48 14.51
N THR A 455 -19.09 -13.56 15.74
CA THR A 455 -18.37 -12.45 16.37
C THR A 455 -16.87 -12.64 16.18
N TYR A 456 -16.14 -11.58 15.82
CA TYR A 456 -14.70 -11.58 15.66
C TYR A 456 -14.07 -10.54 16.59
N ILE A 457 -12.91 -10.89 17.17
CA ILE A 457 -12.00 -9.90 17.74
C ILE A 457 -10.96 -9.59 16.68
N TYR A 458 -10.99 -8.36 16.15
CA TYR A 458 -9.95 -7.81 15.27
C TYR A 458 -8.87 -7.17 16.15
N TYR A 459 -7.60 -7.31 15.77
CA TYR A 459 -6.48 -6.65 16.47
C TYR A 459 -5.25 -6.45 15.56
N THR A 460 -4.42 -5.49 15.92
CA THR A 460 -3.09 -5.25 15.31
C THR A 460 -1.99 -5.74 16.22
N THR A 461 -0.80 -5.98 15.67
CA THR A 461 0.41 -6.20 16.48
C THR A 461 1.57 -5.49 15.81
N THR A 462 1.95 -4.32 16.36
CA THR A 462 2.73 -3.31 15.64
C THR A 462 4.11 -3.83 15.25
N THR A 463 4.80 -4.56 16.15
CA THR A 463 6.10 -5.20 15.88
C THR A 463 6.05 -6.44 14.98
N ARG A 464 4.87 -7.02 14.73
CA ARG A 464 4.67 -8.09 13.73
C ARG A 464 4.23 -7.55 12.36
N PHE A 465 4.13 -6.23 12.21
CA PHE A 465 3.72 -5.53 10.98
C PHE A 465 2.50 -6.17 10.31
N SER A 466 1.52 -6.58 11.11
CA SER A 466 0.39 -7.40 10.67
C SER A 466 -0.88 -7.06 11.43
N MET A 467 -2.01 -7.32 10.78
CA MET A 467 -3.34 -7.27 11.37
C MET A 467 -4.00 -8.64 11.31
N TYR A 468 -4.72 -8.98 12.37
CA TYR A 468 -5.38 -10.27 12.55
C TYR A 468 -6.85 -10.11 12.94
N ARG A 469 -7.61 -11.19 12.79
CA ARG A 469 -8.84 -11.41 13.55
C ARG A 469 -8.89 -12.84 14.10
N VAL A 470 -9.70 -13.05 15.13
CA VAL A 470 -10.04 -14.40 15.63
C VAL A 470 -11.55 -14.50 15.83
N PRO A 471 -12.23 -15.52 15.28
CA PRO A 471 -13.64 -15.78 15.58
C PRO A 471 -13.78 -16.21 17.03
N VAL A 472 -14.74 -15.65 17.77
CA VAL A 472 -15.02 -15.96 19.17
C VAL A 472 -16.47 -16.32 19.43
N THR A 473 -16.67 -17.17 20.43
CA THR A 473 -17.98 -17.49 21.02
C THR A 473 -18.53 -16.30 21.81
N GLN A 474 -19.82 -16.37 22.19
CA GLN A 474 -20.44 -15.41 23.12
C GLN A 474 -19.77 -15.38 24.51
N GLN A 475 -18.96 -16.39 24.83
CA GLN A 475 -18.21 -16.54 26.08
C GLN A 475 -16.74 -16.11 25.92
N LEU A 476 -16.42 -15.35 24.85
CA LEU A 476 -15.06 -14.85 24.54
C LEU A 476 -13.99 -15.93 24.35
N GLN A 477 -14.39 -17.19 24.15
CA GLN A 477 -13.47 -18.28 23.81
C GLN A 477 -13.28 -18.32 22.29
N ALA A 478 -12.06 -18.57 21.81
CA ALA A 478 -11.77 -18.76 20.39
C ALA A 478 -12.64 -19.89 19.79
N ALA A 479 -13.28 -19.62 18.67
CA ALA A 479 -14.17 -20.53 17.93
C ALA A 479 -13.49 -21.13 16.68
N GLY A 480 -12.25 -20.73 16.39
CA GLY A 480 -11.46 -21.11 15.23
C GLY A 480 -10.02 -20.57 15.36
N PRO A 481 -9.17 -20.76 14.34
CA PRO A 481 -7.81 -20.23 14.34
C PRO A 481 -7.78 -18.69 14.23
N VAL A 482 -6.63 -18.10 14.54
CA VAL A 482 -6.34 -16.71 14.15
C VAL A 482 -6.21 -16.62 12.63
N GLU A 483 -6.83 -15.62 12.03
CA GLU A 483 -6.74 -15.27 10.61
C GLU A 483 -5.89 -14.00 10.46
N THR A 484 -4.79 -14.06 9.69
CA THR A 484 -4.03 -12.87 9.28
C THR A 484 -4.77 -12.17 8.13
N LEU A 485 -5.19 -10.92 8.35
CA LEU A 485 -5.88 -10.12 7.35
C LEU A 485 -4.89 -9.40 6.42
N THR A 486 -3.77 -8.90 6.96
CA THR A 486 -2.68 -8.33 6.15
C THR A 486 -1.35 -8.37 6.91
N SER A 487 -0.24 -8.30 6.18
CA SER A 487 1.14 -8.34 6.69
C SER A 487 2.07 -7.47 5.86
N GLY A 488 3.16 -7.01 6.47
CA GLY A 488 4.10 -6.04 5.90
C GLY A 488 3.66 -4.59 6.09
N VAL A 489 2.72 -4.31 7.01
CA VAL A 489 2.14 -2.99 7.26
C VAL A 489 2.26 -2.66 8.74
N ILE A 490 2.87 -1.53 9.08
CA ILE A 490 2.91 -1.05 10.47
C ILE A 490 1.49 -0.64 10.86
N GLY A 491 0.95 -1.24 11.92
CA GLY A 491 -0.42 -1.01 12.38
C GLY A 491 -0.46 -0.52 13.81
N ASP A 492 -1.16 0.59 14.04
CA ASP A 492 -1.46 1.18 15.35
C ASP A 492 -2.89 0.77 15.75
N ASP A 493 -3.84 1.69 15.96
CA ASP A 493 -5.27 1.38 16.07
C ASP A 493 -6.05 1.64 14.76
N PHE A 494 -7.30 1.19 14.70
CA PHE A 494 -8.09 1.09 13.47
C PHE A 494 -9.60 1.15 13.71
N ALA A 495 -10.35 1.50 12.66
CA ALA A 495 -11.80 1.36 12.58
C ALA A 495 -12.19 0.16 11.71
N VAL A 496 -13.28 -0.53 12.04
CA VAL A 496 -13.87 -1.61 11.23
C VAL A 496 -15.26 -1.20 10.80
N THR A 497 -15.53 -1.30 9.51
CA THR A 497 -16.85 -1.03 8.91
C THR A 497 -17.86 -2.15 9.17
N ARG A 498 -19.13 -1.90 8.81
CA ARG A 498 -20.23 -2.88 8.84
C ARG A 498 -20.00 -4.11 7.95
N ASP A 499 -19.22 -4.00 6.87
CA ASP A 499 -18.89 -5.14 5.99
C ASP A 499 -17.61 -5.89 6.40
N GLY A 500 -16.91 -5.42 7.45
CA GLY A 500 -15.69 -6.02 7.97
C GLY A 500 -14.39 -5.47 7.36
N THR A 501 -14.48 -4.53 6.41
CA THR A 501 -13.34 -3.77 5.87
C THR A 501 -12.76 -2.87 6.95
N VAL A 502 -11.44 -2.74 6.99
CA VAL A 502 -10.72 -2.01 8.04
C VAL A 502 -10.10 -0.73 7.47
N TYR A 503 -10.14 0.36 8.24
CA TYR A 503 -9.26 1.51 8.06
C TYR A 503 -8.21 1.53 9.17
N LEU A 504 -6.94 1.33 8.80
CA LEU A 504 -5.81 1.11 9.69
C LEU A 504 -4.89 2.34 9.71
N CYS A 505 -4.67 2.91 10.89
CA CYS A 505 -3.65 3.95 11.10
C CYS A 505 -2.25 3.31 11.20
N THR A 506 -1.24 3.96 10.60
CA THR A 506 0.10 3.36 10.41
C THR A 506 1.22 3.99 11.24
N ASN A 507 0.88 4.84 12.21
CA ASN A 507 1.79 5.64 13.03
C ASN A 507 2.91 6.28 12.20
N VAL A 508 4.14 5.75 12.31
CA VAL A 508 5.36 6.26 11.68
C VAL A 508 5.32 6.35 10.14
N SER A 509 4.43 5.60 9.46
CA SER A 509 4.22 5.71 8.01
C SER A 509 3.18 6.78 7.62
N ASN A 510 2.76 7.65 8.55
CA ASN A 510 2.01 8.90 8.30
C ASN A 510 0.76 8.76 7.39
N THR A 511 0.07 7.61 7.45
CA THR A 511 -1.01 7.23 6.52
C THR A 511 -2.18 6.55 7.22
N VAL A 512 -3.31 6.47 6.51
CA VAL A 512 -4.34 5.46 6.73
C VAL A 512 -4.42 4.55 5.51
N THR A 513 -4.50 3.25 5.75
CA THR A 513 -4.69 2.22 4.73
C THR A 513 -6.03 1.51 4.90
N GLN A 514 -6.63 1.06 3.81
CA GLN A 514 -7.82 0.21 3.79
C GLN A 514 -7.39 -1.25 3.64
N VAL A 515 -7.88 -2.15 4.51
CA VAL A 515 -7.66 -3.60 4.41
C VAL A 515 -9.01 -4.29 4.12
N PRO A 516 -9.13 -5.09 3.03
CA PRO A 516 -10.38 -5.77 2.69
C PRO A 516 -10.89 -6.72 3.79
N ALA A 517 -12.20 -6.86 3.92
CA ALA A 517 -12.84 -7.77 4.88
C ALA A 517 -12.45 -9.26 4.73
N ALA A 518 -11.98 -9.67 3.55
CA ALA A 518 -11.49 -11.02 3.26
C ALA A 518 -9.98 -11.20 3.54
N GLY A 519 -9.30 -10.14 4.00
CA GLY A 519 -7.84 -10.03 3.98
C GLY A 519 -7.30 -9.70 2.58
N GLY A 520 -6.00 -9.38 2.52
CA GLY A 520 -5.28 -9.09 1.27
C GLY A 520 -4.29 -7.94 1.40
N ALA A 521 -4.02 -7.27 0.29
CA ALA A 521 -3.19 -6.06 0.27
C ALA A 521 -3.92 -4.90 0.99
N ALA A 522 -3.22 -4.23 1.89
CA ALA A 522 -3.64 -2.92 2.37
C ALA A 522 -3.42 -1.89 1.24
N VAL A 523 -4.38 -1.00 1.02
CA VAL A 523 -4.30 0.07 0.01
C VAL A 523 -4.33 1.43 0.71
N ARG A 524 -3.38 2.30 0.43
CA ARG A 524 -3.32 3.64 1.03
C ARG A 524 -4.52 4.49 0.57
N VAL A 525 -5.27 5.05 1.53
CA VAL A 525 -6.44 5.92 1.24
C VAL A 525 -6.22 7.38 1.61
N ALA A 526 -5.33 7.68 2.55
CA ALA A 526 -4.98 9.06 2.92
C ALA A 526 -3.61 9.14 3.57
N GLY A 527 -3.01 10.35 3.53
CA GLY A 527 -1.65 10.62 4.01
C GLY A 527 -0.57 10.13 3.03
N ASP A 528 0.69 10.41 3.37
CA ASP A 528 1.89 9.94 2.68
C ASP A 528 3.06 10.00 3.67
N GLU A 529 3.96 9.01 3.62
CA GLU A 529 5.07 8.84 4.55
C GLU A 529 5.96 10.10 4.67
N LYS A 530 6.09 10.87 3.60
CA LYS A 530 6.92 12.08 3.47
C LYS A 530 6.12 13.37 3.75
N THR A 531 4.93 13.27 4.35
CA THR A 531 4.06 14.43 4.59
C THR A 531 3.49 14.46 6.00
N LEU A 532 3.33 15.67 6.53
CA LEU A 532 2.66 15.89 7.82
C LEU A 532 1.12 15.83 7.72
N VAL A 533 0.51 15.33 6.62
CA VAL A 533 -0.97 15.35 6.46
C VAL A 533 -1.65 14.52 7.54
N LEU A 534 -1.12 13.32 7.82
CA LEU A 534 -1.53 12.44 8.91
C LEU A 534 -0.31 12.07 9.79
N ALA A 535 0.47 13.08 10.19
CA ALA A 535 1.74 12.96 10.90
C ALA A 535 1.65 12.06 12.16
N GLY A 536 2.12 10.82 12.09
CA GLY A 536 2.00 9.86 13.18
C GLY A 536 0.55 9.44 13.45
N ALA A 537 -0.21 8.99 12.44
CA ALA A 537 -1.60 8.57 12.60
C ALA A 537 -1.74 7.43 13.64
N THR A 538 -2.45 7.66 14.74
CA THR A 538 -2.51 6.72 15.88
C THR A 538 -3.76 5.85 15.87
N ALA A 539 -4.94 6.48 15.83
CA ALA A 539 -6.23 5.81 15.87
C ALA A 539 -7.24 6.49 14.95
N CYS A 540 -8.30 5.78 14.59
CA CYS A 540 -9.39 6.34 13.79
C CYS A 540 -10.76 5.78 14.15
N VAL A 541 -11.81 6.52 13.81
CA VAL A 541 -13.21 6.17 14.03
C VAL A 541 -14.08 6.67 12.87
N LEU A 542 -15.06 5.85 12.47
CA LEU A 542 -15.98 6.12 11.35
C LEU A 542 -17.17 6.98 11.80
N SER A 543 -17.69 7.81 10.90
CA SER A 543 -19.04 8.39 11.02
C SER A 543 -20.12 7.31 10.99
N GLU A 544 -21.31 7.64 11.50
CA GLU A 544 -22.46 6.71 11.49
C GLU A 544 -22.82 6.22 10.08
N ASP A 545 -22.60 7.05 9.05
CA ASP A 545 -22.85 6.73 7.64
C ASP A 545 -21.61 6.17 6.91
N GLU A 546 -20.50 5.96 7.61
CA GLU A 546 -19.22 5.41 7.14
C GLU A 546 -18.53 6.16 5.98
N LYS A 547 -19.03 7.34 5.59
CA LYS A 547 -18.40 8.18 4.56
C LYS A 547 -17.29 9.08 5.07
N ILE A 548 -17.13 9.19 6.39
CA ILE A 548 -16.09 10.00 7.00
C ILE A 548 -15.31 9.14 7.99
N LEU A 549 -13.99 9.25 7.92
CA LEU A 549 -13.09 8.75 8.94
C LEU A 549 -12.47 9.94 9.67
N TYR A 550 -12.55 9.95 11.00
CA TYR A 550 -11.81 10.88 11.85
C TYR A 550 -10.56 10.18 12.37
N VAL A 551 -9.41 10.82 12.20
CA VAL A 551 -8.07 10.27 12.49
C VAL A 551 -7.39 11.12 13.56
N ALA A 552 -6.94 10.50 14.64
CA ALA A 552 -6.06 11.09 15.64
C ALA A 552 -4.59 10.97 15.19
N THR A 553 -3.75 11.93 15.60
CA THR A 553 -2.32 11.94 15.24
C THR A 553 -1.42 12.26 16.43
N SER A 554 -0.20 11.72 16.38
CA SER A 554 0.89 11.97 17.33
C SER A 554 1.87 13.07 16.89
N GLY A 555 1.60 13.76 15.79
CA GLY A 555 2.43 14.86 15.27
C GLY A 555 3.81 14.43 14.75
N ALA A 556 3.93 13.17 14.33
CA ALA A 556 5.18 12.49 13.95
C ALA A 556 6.26 12.44 15.05
N ASN A 557 5.89 12.60 16.33
CA ASN A 557 6.84 12.67 17.45
C ASN A 557 7.71 11.40 17.64
N ALA A 558 7.32 10.24 17.10
CA ALA A 558 8.14 9.02 17.09
C ALA A 558 9.07 8.87 15.88
N MET A 559 8.75 9.50 14.75
CA MET A 559 9.53 9.44 13.50
C MET A 559 9.31 10.73 12.70
N PRO A 560 10.10 11.79 12.96
CA PRO A 560 9.93 13.11 12.35
C PRO A 560 10.04 13.09 10.81
N VAL A 561 9.13 13.77 10.12
CA VAL A 561 9.11 13.87 8.65
C VAL A 561 10.18 14.86 8.19
N ASP A 562 11.21 14.38 7.51
CA ASP A 562 12.42 15.14 7.15
C ASP A 562 13.09 15.89 8.34
N GLY A 563 12.85 15.40 9.56
CA GLY A 563 13.33 16.02 10.81
C GLY A 563 12.30 16.91 11.52
N GLU A 564 11.15 17.20 10.90
CA GLU A 564 10.10 18.07 11.44
C GLU A 564 9.00 17.30 12.19
N THR A 565 8.39 17.97 13.17
CA THR A 565 7.24 17.50 13.95
C THR A 565 6.20 18.61 14.08
N GLU A 566 4.96 18.26 14.40
CA GLU A 566 3.87 19.22 14.61
C GLU A 566 3.09 18.91 15.90
N PRO A 567 2.20 19.81 16.35
CA PRO A 567 1.21 19.47 17.38
C PRO A 567 0.23 18.39 16.92
N ALA A 568 -0.21 17.53 17.83
CA ALA A 568 -1.24 16.52 17.59
C ALA A 568 -2.55 17.15 17.05
N LYS A 569 -3.19 16.46 16.11
CA LYS A 569 -4.41 16.93 15.44
C LYS A 569 -5.46 15.84 15.22
N ILE A 570 -6.68 16.29 14.96
CA ILE A 570 -7.79 15.47 14.44
C ILE A 570 -8.01 15.83 12.98
N VAL A 571 -7.97 14.84 12.09
CA VAL A 571 -8.13 15.01 10.64
C VAL A 571 -9.34 14.22 10.14
N GLN A 572 -10.16 14.88 9.34
CA GLN A 572 -11.26 14.27 8.59
C GLN A 572 -10.74 13.74 7.25
N VAL A 573 -11.11 12.50 6.90
CA VAL A 573 -10.89 11.88 5.59
C VAL A 573 -12.25 11.52 4.99
N ASN A 574 -12.50 11.89 3.73
CA ASN A 574 -13.79 11.66 3.05
C ASN A 574 -13.72 10.40 2.17
N LEU A 575 -14.48 9.37 2.54
CA LEU A 575 -14.50 8.02 1.97
C LEU A 575 -15.54 7.86 0.82
N HIS A 576 -15.53 8.84 -0.10
CA HIS A 576 -16.39 9.02 -1.30
C HIS A 576 -17.74 9.75 -1.13
#